data_AF-A0A6N9TIF1-F1
#
_entry.id   AF-A0A6N9TIF1-F1
#
_cell.length_a   1.000
_cell.length_b   1.000
_cell.length_c   1.000
_cell.angle_alpha   90.00
_cell.angle_beta   90.00
_cell.angle_gamma   90.00
#
_symmetry.space_group_name_H-M   'P 1'
#
loop_
_entity.id
_entity.type
_entity.pdbx_description
1 polymer ?
#
loop_
_entity_poly.entity_id
_entity_poly.type
_entity_poly.pdbx_seq_one_letter_code
_entity_poly.pdbx_strand_id
1 'polypeptide(L)'
;MTSKQEKRRRAALVEAMVAEDTKKAIEEMPLSLKDLGRLFDHLDFQLGIQGCDHTPRITSSFLVSLNLDTDEILPWLSEQGGSCDCEILANVEDGWESEIAKNT
;
A
#
# COMPACT_ATOMS: atom_id res chain seq x y z
N MET A 1 -15.77 -36.48 3.15
CA MET A 1 -16.15 -35.40 4.09
C MET A 1 -14.90 -34.94 4.81
N THR A 2 -14.41 -33.74 4.54
CA THR A 2 -13.19 -33.22 5.19
C THR A 2 -13.47 -33.00 6.68
N SER A 3 -12.66 -33.62 7.55
CA SER A 3 -12.79 -33.47 9.00
C SER A 3 -12.68 -32.00 9.41
N LYS A 4 -13.45 -31.60 10.43
CA LYS A 4 -13.40 -30.25 11.02
C LYS A 4 -11.97 -29.86 11.44
N GLN A 5 -11.14 -30.83 11.85
CA GLN A 5 -9.73 -30.59 12.18
C GLN A 5 -8.88 -30.29 10.95
N GLU A 6 -9.11 -30.97 9.84
CA GLU A 6 -8.34 -30.76 8.61
C GLU A 6 -8.65 -29.38 8.00
N LYS A 7 -9.92 -28.92 8.08
CA LYS A 7 -10.28 -27.54 7.71
C LYS A 7 -9.56 -26.50 8.57
N ARG A 8 -9.52 -26.71 9.89
CA ARG A 8 -8.81 -25.81 10.83
C ARG A 8 -7.30 -25.77 10.56
N ARG A 9 -6.68 -26.93 10.30
CA ARG A 9 -5.25 -27.01 9.99
C ARG A 9 -4.91 -26.27 8.68
N ARG A 10 -5.75 -26.42 7.65
CA ARG A 10 -5.56 -25.70 6.38
C ARG A 10 -5.71 -24.19 6.56
N ALA A 11 -6.72 -23.74 7.31
CA ALA A 11 -6.90 -22.32 7.61
C ALA A 11 -5.68 -21.72 8.34
N ALA A 12 -5.18 -22.39 9.38
CA ALA A 12 -4.01 -21.91 10.13
C ALA A 12 -2.72 -21.86 9.27
N LEU A 13 -2.55 -22.79 8.33
CA LEU A 13 -1.41 -22.75 7.40
C LEU A 13 -1.51 -21.59 6.40
N VAL A 14 -2.73 -21.32 5.90
CA VAL A 14 -2.97 -20.17 5.01
C VAL A 14 -2.74 -18.86 5.75
N GLU A 15 -3.28 -18.72 6.96
CA GLU A 15 -3.09 -17.55 7.81
C GLU A 15 -1.61 -17.28 8.10
N ALA A 16 -0.84 -18.32 8.47
CA ALA A 16 0.59 -18.18 8.69
C ALA A 16 1.35 -17.75 7.42
N MET A 17 1.02 -18.33 6.26
CA MET A 17 1.65 -17.97 4.98
C MET A 17 1.36 -16.52 4.61
N VAL A 18 0.11 -16.08 4.78
CA VAL A 18 -0.28 -14.69 4.51
C VAL A 18 0.41 -13.72 5.47
N ALA A 19 0.52 -14.05 6.76
CA ALA A 19 1.26 -13.26 7.73
C ALA A 19 2.74 -13.08 7.35
N GLU A 20 3.39 -14.15 6.87
CA GLU A 20 4.77 -14.11 6.38
C GLU A 20 4.93 -13.26 5.12
N ASP A 21 3.97 -13.34 4.19
CA ASP A 21 3.97 -12.57 2.96
C ASP A 21 3.74 -11.07 3.23
N THR A 22 2.77 -10.71 4.08
CA THR A 22 2.54 -9.31 4.50
C THR A 22 3.79 -8.74 5.16
N LYS A 23 4.47 -9.51 6.01
CA LYS A 23 5.70 -9.06 6.68
C LYS A 23 6.82 -8.76 5.68
N LYS A 24 7.04 -9.65 4.71
CA LYS A 24 8.05 -9.43 3.66
C LYS A 24 7.72 -8.22 2.80
N ALA A 25 6.45 -8.07 2.41
CA ALA A 25 6.00 -6.92 1.64
C ALA A 25 6.30 -5.60 2.36
N ILE A 26 6.09 -5.54 3.69
CA ILE A 26 6.43 -4.37 4.51
C ILE A 26 7.96 -4.16 4.59
N GLU A 27 8.75 -5.23 4.72
CA GLU A 27 10.23 -5.15 4.77
C GLU A 27 10.86 -4.71 3.43
N GLU A 28 10.20 -4.99 2.30
CA GLU A 28 10.68 -4.64 0.95
C GLU A 28 10.24 -3.23 0.49
N MET A 29 9.43 -2.52 1.27
CA MET A 29 8.97 -1.18 0.88
C MET A 29 10.09 -0.13 0.99
N PRO A 30 10.16 0.82 0.04
CA PRO A 30 11.11 1.93 0.09
C PRO A 30 10.68 3.07 1.03
N LEU A 31 9.52 2.95 1.66
CA LEU A 31 8.99 3.92 2.63
C LEU A 31 8.32 3.23 3.82
N SER A 32 8.23 3.95 4.94
CA SER A 32 7.55 3.43 6.13
C SER A 32 6.03 3.42 5.95
N LEU A 33 5.32 2.45 6.57
CA LEU A 33 3.85 2.44 6.60
C LEU A 33 3.25 3.75 7.15
N LYS A 34 3.96 4.38 8.09
CA LYS A 34 3.54 5.67 8.65
C LYS A 34 3.58 6.77 7.60
N ASP A 35 4.62 6.84 6.78
CA ASP A 35 4.73 7.86 5.73
C ASP A 35 3.82 7.54 4.54
N LEU A 36 3.57 6.26 4.26
CA LEU A 36 2.57 5.82 3.28
C LEU A 36 1.15 6.27 3.69
N GLY A 37 0.75 6.04 4.95
CA GLY A 37 -0.55 6.54 5.44
C GLY A 37 -0.66 8.07 5.39
N ARG A 38 0.42 8.78 5.75
CA ARG A 38 0.45 10.25 5.63
C ARG A 38 0.37 10.73 4.18
N LEU A 39 0.89 9.96 3.23
CA LEU A 39 0.75 10.25 1.81
C LEU A 39 -0.72 10.13 1.38
N PHE A 40 -1.42 9.06 1.79
CA PHE A 40 -2.86 8.89 1.48
C PHE A 40 -3.71 10.03 2.05
N ASP A 41 -3.52 10.37 3.34
CA ASP A 41 -4.20 11.52 3.97
C ASP A 41 -3.94 12.83 3.19
N HIS A 42 -2.70 13.03 2.72
CA HIS A 42 -2.33 14.21 1.95
C HIS A 42 -2.98 14.22 0.57
N LEU A 43 -3.02 13.08 -0.12
CA LEU A 43 -3.63 12.93 -1.44
C LEU A 43 -5.15 13.12 -1.38
N ASP A 44 -5.84 12.52 -0.42
CA ASP A 44 -7.29 12.69 -0.24
C ASP A 44 -7.67 14.17 -0.09
N PHE A 45 -6.95 14.90 0.77
CA PHE A 45 -7.15 16.33 0.96
C PHE A 45 -6.84 17.16 -0.30
N GLN A 46 -5.68 16.94 -0.94
CA GLN A 46 -5.24 17.74 -2.07
C GLN A 46 -6.08 17.48 -3.33
N LEU A 47 -6.45 16.23 -3.60
CA LEU A 47 -7.31 15.86 -4.72
C LEU A 47 -8.75 16.37 -4.54
N GLY A 48 -9.25 16.43 -3.30
CA GLY A 48 -10.54 17.05 -3.00
C GLY A 48 -10.60 18.55 -3.34
N ILE A 49 -9.46 19.25 -3.36
CA ILE A 49 -9.38 20.68 -3.66
C ILE A 49 -9.17 20.94 -5.16
N GLN A 50 -8.19 20.26 -5.78
CA GLN A 50 -7.72 20.61 -7.13
C GLN A 50 -8.05 19.55 -8.19
N GLY A 51 -8.57 18.38 -7.79
CA GLY A 51 -8.75 17.23 -8.68
C GLY A 51 -7.44 16.58 -9.08
N CYS A 52 -7.52 15.51 -9.89
CA CYS A 52 -6.35 14.84 -10.44
C CYS A 52 -6.01 15.37 -11.84
N ASP A 53 -4.72 15.61 -12.09
CA ASP A 53 -4.19 15.99 -13.41
C ASP A 53 -3.51 14.81 -14.15
N HIS A 54 -3.73 13.58 -13.66
CA HIS A 54 -3.14 12.33 -14.15
C HIS A 54 -1.59 12.29 -14.08
N THR A 55 -1.02 13.04 -13.13
CA THR A 55 0.41 12.96 -12.81
C THR A 55 0.61 12.61 -11.33
N PRO A 56 1.81 12.18 -10.90
CA PRO A 56 2.14 11.98 -9.49
C PRO A 56 2.74 13.25 -8.86
N ARG A 57 2.26 14.45 -9.26
CA ARG A 57 2.89 15.73 -8.88
C ARG A 57 2.73 16.02 -7.39
N ILE A 58 1.57 15.75 -6.81
CA ILE A 58 1.30 15.96 -5.38
C ILE A 58 2.16 14.97 -4.59
N THR A 59 2.18 13.71 -5.00
CA THR A 59 3.02 12.66 -4.42
C THR A 59 4.50 13.05 -4.43
N SER A 60 5.04 13.42 -5.59
CA SER A 60 6.45 13.83 -5.72
C SER A 60 6.78 15.01 -4.79
N SER A 61 5.90 16.01 -4.72
CA SER A 61 6.08 17.17 -3.83
C SER A 61 6.07 16.77 -2.35
N PHE A 62 5.17 15.85 -1.97
CA PHE A 62 5.09 15.32 -0.62
C PHE A 62 6.36 14.57 -0.21
N LEU A 63 6.86 13.68 -1.08
CA LEU A 63 8.08 12.91 -0.83
C LEU A 63 9.30 13.83 -0.64
N VAL A 64 9.45 14.83 -1.51
CA VAL A 64 10.50 15.85 -1.37
C VAL A 64 10.37 16.60 -0.04
N SER A 65 9.15 16.96 0.37
CA SER A 65 8.91 17.68 1.64
C SER A 65 9.31 16.87 2.89
N LEU A 66 9.27 15.54 2.81
CA LEU A 66 9.70 14.62 3.86
C LEU A 66 11.15 14.13 3.68
N ASN A 67 11.85 14.65 2.67
CA ASN A 67 13.23 14.28 2.35
C ASN A 67 13.38 12.77 2.03
N LEU A 68 12.35 12.18 1.43
CA LEU A 68 12.28 10.79 0.99
C LEU A 68 12.80 10.64 -0.45
N ASP A 69 13.27 9.43 -0.80
CA ASP A 69 13.83 9.15 -2.11
C ASP A 69 12.72 9.00 -3.17
N THR A 70 12.52 10.04 -3.97
CA THR A 70 11.54 10.02 -5.06
C THR A 70 11.89 9.05 -6.17
N ASP A 71 13.18 8.82 -6.41
CA ASP A 71 13.65 7.98 -7.51
C ASP A 71 13.46 6.49 -7.18
N GLU A 72 13.37 6.14 -5.90
CA GLU A 72 13.03 4.79 -5.43
C GLU A 72 11.51 4.62 -5.23
N ILE A 73 10.84 5.59 -4.60
CA ILE A 73 9.45 5.43 -4.17
C ILE A 73 8.46 5.57 -5.32
N LEU A 74 8.68 6.49 -6.29
CA LEU A 74 7.72 6.68 -7.39
C LEU A 74 7.64 5.45 -8.32
N PRO A 75 8.75 4.81 -8.74
CA PRO A 75 8.68 3.56 -9.49
C PRO A 75 7.96 2.46 -8.71
N TRP A 76 8.26 2.32 -7.41
CA TRP A 76 7.59 1.34 -6.56
C TRP A 76 6.07 1.58 -6.50
N LEU A 77 5.62 2.82 -6.31
CA LEU A 77 4.19 3.16 -6.35
C LEU A 77 3.56 2.83 -7.70
N SER A 78 4.27 3.09 -8.80
CA SER A 78 3.80 2.74 -10.13
C SER A 78 3.68 1.22 -10.35
N GLU A 79 4.58 0.42 -9.77
CA GLU A 79 4.51 -1.05 -9.79
C GLU A 79 3.30 -1.58 -9.00
N GLN A 80 2.90 -0.87 -7.94
CA GLN A 80 1.66 -1.12 -7.20
C GLN A 80 0.39 -0.58 -7.91
N GLY A 81 0.52 -0.07 -9.14
CA GLY A 81 -0.58 0.45 -9.93
C GLY A 81 -0.95 1.92 -9.66
N GLY A 82 -0.10 2.67 -8.97
CA GLY A 82 -0.27 4.10 -8.68
C GLY A 82 0.57 5.01 -9.58
N SER A 83 0.15 5.25 -10.83
CA SER A 83 0.91 6.09 -11.78
C SER A 83 0.51 7.57 -11.77
N CYS A 84 -0.73 7.89 -11.34
CA CYS A 84 -1.16 9.24 -10.93
C CYS A 84 -1.43 9.30 -9.42
N ASP A 85 -1.50 10.52 -8.89
CA ASP A 85 -1.98 10.82 -7.53
C ASP A 85 -3.32 10.14 -7.21
N CYS A 86 -4.23 10.08 -8.20
CA CYS A 86 -5.52 9.41 -8.08
C CYS A 86 -5.48 7.89 -7.92
N GLU A 87 -4.59 7.24 -8.66
CA GLU A 87 -4.40 5.80 -8.68
C GLU A 87 -3.59 5.35 -7.47
N ILE A 88 -2.69 6.20 -6.96
CA ILE A 88 -2.02 5.93 -5.70
C ILE A 88 -3.07 5.80 -4.59
N LEU A 89 -4.02 6.73 -4.51
CA LEU A 89 -5.10 6.63 -3.53
C LEU A 89 -6.02 5.43 -3.83
N ALA A 90 -6.49 5.26 -5.08
CA ALA A 90 -7.47 4.21 -5.38
C ALA A 90 -6.91 2.77 -5.41
N ASN A 91 -5.68 2.56 -5.87
CA ASN A 91 -5.14 1.22 -6.09
C ASN A 91 -4.15 0.82 -4.99
N VAL A 92 -3.30 1.75 -4.56
CA VAL A 92 -2.25 1.44 -3.58
C VAL A 92 -2.86 1.37 -2.18
N GLU A 93 -3.77 2.28 -1.79
CA GLU A 93 -4.47 2.20 -0.50
C GLU A 93 -5.29 0.91 -0.37
N ASP A 94 -6.17 0.62 -1.34
CA ASP A 94 -6.99 -0.61 -1.37
C ASP A 94 -6.13 -1.89 -1.31
N GLY A 95 -4.99 -1.88 -2.02
CA GLY A 95 -4.02 -2.97 -2.01
C GLY A 95 -3.43 -3.21 -0.62
N TRP A 96 -2.97 -2.15 0.05
CA TRP A 96 -2.36 -2.24 1.37
C TRP A 96 -3.37 -2.52 2.49
N GLU A 97 -4.58 -1.94 2.43
CA GLU A 97 -5.66 -2.32 3.33
C GLU A 97 -5.98 -3.80 3.23
N SER A 98 -6.04 -4.33 2.00
CA SER A 98 -6.26 -5.76 1.76
C SER A 98 -5.10 -6.62 2.28
N GLU A 99 -3.85 -6.23 2.07
CA GLU A 99 -2.68 -6.99 2.57
C GLU A 99 -2.59 -6.99 4.12
N ILE A 100 -2.95 -5.89 4.76
CA ILE A 100 -2.94 -5.76 6.23
C ILE A 100 -4.14 -6.50 6.85
N ALA A 101 -5.33 -6.38 6.26
CA ALA A 101 -6.55 -7.01 6.75
C ALA A 101 -6.50 -8.55 6.68
N LYS A 102 -5.71 -9.13 5.79
CA LYS A 102 -5.52 -10.59 5.79
C LYS A 102 -4.79 -11.12 7.04
N ASN A 103 -4.14 -10.24 7.80
CA ASN A 103 -3.28 -10.58 8.95
C ASN A 103 -3.81 -10.05 10.30
N THR A 104 -4.99 -9.40 10.34
CA THR A 104 -5.63 -8.86 11.55
C THR A 104 -6.94 -9.58 11.85
#